data_AF-A0A0X3NWK1-F1
#
_entry.id   AF-A0A0X3NWK1-F1
#
_cell.length_a   1.000
_cell.length_b   1.000
_cell.length_c   1.000
_cell.angle_alpha   90.00
_cell.angle_beta   90.00
_cell.angle_gamma   90.00
#
_symmetry.space_group_name_H-M   'P 1'
#
loop_
_entity.id
_entity.type
_entity.pdbx_description
1 polymer ?
#
loop_
_entity_poly.entity_id
_entity_poly.type
_entity_poly.pdbx_seq_one_letter_code
_entity_poly.pdbx_strand_id
1 'polypeptide(L)'
;MAPLHSATCPLVTKPALPAFMELRQHCVDNFVFEFASISEYKATLEHLWRVIESCQQLKIAHNLFAARNGQGVLRVVLWPRRSVLKAKAVGPAPGTVTSRGYNVAVAELAGMMLVADEATCAALRQEGALAAVLMNERLPDAELAELYSLLANRS
;
A
#
# COMPACT_ATOMS: atom_id res chain seq x y z
N MET A 1 -12.50 14.39 -1.08
CA MET A 1 -11.52 13.32 -1.28
C MET A 1 -10.28 13.67 -0.47
N ALA A 2 -9.88 12.82 0.46
CA ALA A 2 -8.66 13.08 1.23
C ALA A 2 -7.43 12.65 0.43
N PRO A 3 -6.24 13.24 0.67
CA PRO A 3 -5.08 13.01 -0.17
C PRO A 3 -4.63 11.53 -0.09
N LEU A 4 -4.63 10.86 -1.25
CA LEU A 4 -4.01 9.55 -1.45
C LEU A 4 -2.48 9.61 -1.44
N HIS A 5 -1.90 10.81 -1.36
CA HIS A 5 -0.47 11.00 -1.26
C HIS A 5 0.06 10.39 0.03
N SER A 6 0.65 9.20 -0.10
CA SER A 6 1.13 8.40 1.03
C SER A 6 2.16 9.13 1.90
N ALA A 7 2.89 10.07 1.31
CA ALA A 7 3.83 10.93 2.01
C ALA A 7 3.16 11.86 3.04
N THR A 8 1.92 12.32 2.81
CA THR A 8 1.26 13.34 3.63
C THR A 8 -0.06 12.89 4.26
N CYS A 9 -0.58 11.73 3.86
CA CYS A 9 -1.80 11.16 4.42
C CYS A 9 -1.66 10.97 5.95
N PRO A 10 -2.67 11.36 6.76
CA PRO A 10 -2.64 11.18 8.21
C PRO A 10 -2.49 9.72 8.61
N LEU A 11 -1.81 9.48 9.74
CA LEU A 11 -1.61 8.14 10.27
C LEU A 11 -2.65 7.80 11.34
N VAL A 12 -2.89 6.51 11.52
CA VAL A 12 -3.62 5.92 12.65
C VAL A 12 -2.91 4.65 13.09
N THR A 13 -3.09 4.29 14.36
CA THR A 13 -2.68 2.98 14.87
C THR A 13 -3.54 1.90 14.22
N LYS A 14 -2.93 0.81 13.77
CA LYS A 14 -3.64 -0.33 13.18
C LYS A 14 -4.47 -1.03 14.26
N PRO A 15 -5.80 -1.13 14.14
CA PRO A 15 -6.65 -1.72 15.18
C PRO A 15 -6.30 -3.18 15.50
N ALA A 16 -5.96 -3.97 14.48
CA ALA A 16 -5.58 -5.38 14.62
C ALA A 16 -4.13 -5.59 15.09
N LEU A 17 -3.29 -4.55 15.02
CA LEU A 17 -1.86 -4.62 15.31
C LEU A 17 -1.40 -3.30 15.98
N PRO A 18 -1.68 -3.08 17.27
CA PRO A 18 -1.47 -1.79 17.93
C PRO A 18 -0.02 -1.28 17.94
N ALA A 19 0.96 -2.16 17.72
CA ALA A 19 2.36 -1.79 17.57
C ALA A 19 2.67 -1.07 16.24
N PHE A 20 1.75 -1.09 15.27
CA PHE A 20 1.96 -0.61 13.91
C PHE A 20 1.04 0.56 13.56
N MET A 21 1.50 1.38 12.61
CA MET A 21 0.74 2.50 12.06
C MET A 21 0.31 2.20 10.61
N GLU A 22 -0.78 2.82 10.18
CA GLU A 22 -1.27 2.80 8.79
C GLU A 22 -1.76 4.18 8.35
N LEU A 23 -1.90 4.34 7.03
CA LEU A 23 -2.54 5.49 6.40
C LEU A 23 -4.05 5.46 6.67
N ARG A 24 -4.59 6.50 7.32
CA ARG A 24 -5.99 6.57 7.81
C ARG A 24 -7.07 6.31 6.74
N GLN A 25 -6.80 6.68 5.49
CA GLN A 25 -7.80 6.72 4.41
C GLN A 25 -7.38 5.88 3.21
N HIS A 26 -6.37 5.04 3.35
CA HIS A 26 -5.92 4.17 2.27
C HIS A 26 -6.75 2.88 2.25
N CYS A 27 -7.26 2.49 1.08
CA CYS A 27 -8.15 1.33 0.97
C CYS A 27 -7.40 -0.01 1.02
N VAL A 28 -6.13 -0.03 0.66
CA VAL A 28 -5.28 -1.23 0.74
C VAL A 28 -4.52 -1.26 2.06
N ASP A 29 -4.49 -2.43 2.70
CA ASP A 29 -3.69 -2.70 3.90
C ASP A 29 -2.23 -2.27 3.71
N ASN A 30 -1.70 -1.57 4.70
CA ASN A 30 -0.36 -0.97 4.65
C ASN A 30 0.27 -0.85 6.04
N PHE A 31 1.58 -0.70 6.08
CA PHE A 31 2.37 -0.43 7.28
C PHE A 31 3.18 0.83 7.06
N VAL A 32 3.21 1.72 8.05
CA VAL A 32 3.90 3.01 7.97
C VAL A 32 4.98 3.11 9.03
N PHE A 33 6.16 3.56 8.61
CA PHE A 33 7.33 3.76 9.47
C PHE A 33 7.88 5.17 9.23
N GLU A 34 8.07 5.93 10.30
CA GLU A 34 8.66 7.28 10.24
C GLU A 34 10.02 7.29 10.94
N PHE A 35 11.06 7.67 10.21
CA PHE A 35 12.42 7.78 10.71
C PHE A 35 12.65 9.21 11.22
N ALA A 36 12.02 9.53 12.36
CA ALA A 36 12.00 10.88 12.93
C ALA A 36 13.33 11.28 13.60
N SER A 37 14.10 10.31 14.09
CA SER A 37 15.36 10.54 14.80
C SER A 37 16.41 9.48 14.47
N ILE A 38 17.68 9.88 14.48
CA ILE A 38 18.83 8.96 14.36
C ILE A 38 18.87 7.98 15.54
N SER A 39 18.46 8.40 16.75
CA SER A 39 18.45 7.55 17.95
C SER A 39 17.50 6.36 17.83
N GLU A 40 16.42 6.51 17.07
CA GLU A 40 15.37 5.50 16.90
C GLU A 40 15.51 4.73 15.58
N TYR A 41 16.40 5.18 14.69
CA TYR A 41 16.59 4.62 13.34
C TYR A 41 16.70 3.10 13.33
N LYS A 42 17.52 2.53 14.24
CA LYS A 42 17.74 1.08 14.30
C LYS A 42 16.46 0.34 14.68
N ALA A 43 15.72 0.83 15.69
CA ALA A 43 14.47 0.23 16.12
C ALA A 43 13.39 0.33 15.03
N THR A 44 13.27 1.47 14.36
CA THR A 44 12.33 1.66 13.23
C THR A 44 12.69 0.74 12.06
N LEU A 45 13.98 0.60 11.74
CA LEU A 45 14.44 -0.30 10.67
C LEU A 45 14.18 -1.76 11.01
N GLU A 46 14.45 -2.19 12.23
CA GLU A 46 14.12 -3.54 12.71
C GLU A 46 12.62 -3.81 12.61
N HIS A 47 11.79 -2.82 12.94
CA HIS A 47 10.34 -2.96 12.86
C HIS A 47 9.84 -3.09 11.41
N LEU A 48 10.39 -2.29 10.48
CA LEU A 48 10.14 -2.43 9.04
C LEU A 48 10.60 -3.81 8.54
N TRP A 49 11.79 -4.24 8.96
CA TRP A 49 12.37 -5.51 8.53
C TRP A 49 11.54 -6.70 8.97
N ARG A 50 10.96 -6.69 10.18
CA ARG A 50 10.03 -7.73 10.64
C ARG A 50 8.83 -7.92 9.71
N VAL A 51 8.29 -6.83 9.14
CA VAL A 51 7.18 -6.91 8.18
C VAL A 51 7.65 -7.50 6.86
N ILE A 52 8.81 -7.07 6.36
CA ILE A 52 9.43 -7.61 5.14
C ILE A 52 9.68 -9.11 5.29
N GLU A 53 10.32 -9.55 6.38
CA GLU A 53 10.59 -10.96 6.65
C GLU A 53 9.31 -11.79 6.77
N SER A 54 8.28 -11.25 7.44
CA SER A 54 6.99 -11.93 7.57
C SER A 54 6.31 -12.11 6.21
N CYS A 55 6.36 -11.08 5.35
CA CYS A 55 5.88 -11.19 3.98
C CYS A 55 6.67 -12.24 3.18
N GLN A 56 8.00 -12.23 3.28
CA GLN A 56 8.86 -13.20 2.59
C GLN A 56 8.62 -14.65 3.06
N GLN A 57 8.46 -14.86 4.37
CA GLN A 57 8.14 -16.16 4.96
C GLN A 57 6.83 -16.72 4.40
N LEU A 58 5.81 -15.87 4.27
CA LEU A 58 4.49 -16.22 3.72
C LEU A 58 4.45 -16.16 2.18
N LYS A 59 5.58 -15.87 1.52
CA LYS A 59 5.69 -15.70 0.05
C LYS A 59 4.75 -14.62 -0.51
N ILE A 60 4.45 -13.61 0.30
CA ILE A 60 3.66 -12.44 -0.03
C ILE A 60 4.54 -11.41 -0.74
N ALA A 61 4.12 -10.97 -1.92
CA ALA A 61 4.74 -9.83 -2.59
C ALA A 61 4.45 -8.53 -1.84
N HIS A 62 5.38 -7.58 -1.87
CA HIS A 62 5.19 -6.27 -1.23
C HIS A 62 5.77 -5.15 -2.09
N ASN A 63 5.19 -3.97 -1.96
CA ASN A 63 5.76 -2.72 -2.46
C ASN A 63 6.21 -1.86 -1.30
N LEU A 64 7.28 -1.09 -1.54
CA LEU A 64 7.81 -0.13 -0.59
C LEU A 64 7.91 1.24 -1.26
N PHE A 65 7.29 2.24 -0.66
CA PHE A 65 7.41 3.65 -1.04
C PHE A 65 8.11 4.41 0.07
N ALA A 66 9.09 5.23 -0.29
CA ALA A 66 9.83 6.07 0.65
C ALA A 66 9.83 7.52 0.16
N ALA A 67 9.41 8.44 1.01
CA ALA A 67 9.40 9.87 0.72
C ALA A 67 9.52 10.69 2.01
N ARG A 68 9.89 11.96 1.88
CA ARG A 68 9.77 12.90 3.00
C ARG A 68 8.31 13.29 3.18
N ASN A 69 7.81 13.25 4.40
CA ASN A 69 6.48 13.77 4.73
C ASN A 69 6.49 15.31 4.79
N GLY A 70 5.33 15.92 5.07
CA GLY A 70 5.19 17.38 5.16
C GLY A 70 6.03 18.05 6.26
N GLN A 71 6.58 17.27 7.20
CA GLN A 71 7.47 17.72 8.27
C GLN A 71 8.95 17.47 7.95
N GLY A 72 9.26 16.93 6.77
CA GLY A 72 10.62 16.59 6.35
C GLY A 72 11.14 15.25 6.87
N VAL A 73 10.33 14.49 7.61
CA VAL A 73 10.68 13.16 8.14
C VAL A 73 10.58 12.12 7.03
N LEU A 74 11.57 11.21 6.95
CA LEU A 74 11.49 10.08 6.03
C LEU A 74 10.37 9.13 6.47
N ARG A 75 9.34 9.00 5.64
CA ARG A 75 8.25 8.05 5.80
C ARG A 75 8.43 6.92 4.79
N VAL A 76 8.33 5.70 5.29
CA VAL A 76 8.27 4.48 4.49
C VAL A 76 6.89 3.87 4.65
N VAL A 77 6.26 3.56 3.51
CA VAL A 77 4.98 2.85 3.46
C VAL A 77 5.20 1.53 2.74
N LEU A 78 4.79 0.44 3.39
CA LEU A 78 4.86 -0.91 2.85
C LEU A 78 3.44 -1.43 2.64
N TRP A 79 3.14 -1.89 1.43
CA TRP A 79 1.90 -2.60 1.12
C TRP A 79 2.23 -4.07 0.86
N PRO A 80 1.72 -5.01 1.68
CA PRO A 80 1.57 -6.39 1.27
C PRO A 80 0.53 -6.47 0.15
N ARG A 81 0.82 -7.21 -0.90
CA ARG A 81 -0.04 -7.23 -2.10
C ARG A 81 -0.20 -8.62 -2.63
N ARG A 82 -1.37 -8.84 -3.21
CA ARG A 82 -1.65 -10.05 -3.97
C ARG A 82 -0.65 -10.15 -5.12
N SER A 83 0.16 -11.21 -5.13
CA SER A 83 1.03 -11.50 -6.26
C SER A 83 0.20 -12.09 -7.40
N VAL A 84 0.07 -11.35 -8.50
CA VAL A 84 -0.38 -11.96 -9.75
C VAL A 84 0.86 -12.54 -10.43
N LEU A 85 1.15 -13.82 -10.18
CA LEU A 85 2.20 -14.57 -10.88
C LEU A 85 1.96 -14.69 -12.41
N LYS A 86 0.82 -14.19 -12.90
CA LYS A 86 0.50 -14.12 -14.32
C LYS A 86 0.71 -12.70 -14.81
N ALA A 87 1.43 -12.56 -15.93
CA ALA A 87 1.55 -11.30 -16.65
C ALA A 87 0.16 -10.69 -16.80
N LYS A 88 -0.04 -9.49 -16.23
CA LYS A 88 -1.27 -8.73 -16.44
C LYS A 88 -1.30 -8.37 -17.93
N ALA A 89 -2.39 -8.73 -18.62
CA ALA A 89 -2.56 -8.36 -20.02
C ALA A 89 -2.44 -6.83 -20.15
N VAL A 90 -1.78 -6.37 -21.21
CA VAL A 90 -1.47 -4.96 -21.43
C VAL A 90 -2.76 -4.15 -21.52
N GLY A 91 -3.10 -3.46 -20.43
CA GLY A 91 -4.13 -2.43 -20.32
C GLY A 91 -5.56 -2.88 -20.61
N PRO A 92 -6.58 -2.23 -20.01
CA PRO A 92 -7.92 -2.36 -20.55
C PRO A 92 -7.99 -1.68 -21.93
N ALA A 93 -8.98 -2.05 -22.75
CA ALA A 93 -9.25 -1.33 -23.99
C ALA A 93 -9.50 0.17 -23.68
N PRO A 94 -9.12 1.10 -24.58
CA PRO A 94 -9.35 2.53 -24.37
C PRO A 94 -10.79 2.81 -23.90
N GLY A 95 -10.94 3.57 -22.81
CA GLY A 95 -12.24 3.92 -22.22
C GLY A 95 -12.89 2.86 -21.32
N THR A 96 -12.25 1.71 -21.06
CA THR A 96 -12.75 0.75 -20.05
C THR A 96 -11.85 0.76 -18.80
N VAL A 97 -12.45 0.93 -17.62
CA VAL A 97 -11.75 0.70 -16.34
C VAL A 97 -12.34 -0.55 -15.73
N THR A 98 -11.63 -1.67 -15.87
CA THR A 98 -11.95 -2.88 -15.11
C THR A 98 -10.94 -3.02 -13.99
N SER A 99 -11.40 -3.33 -12.78
CA SER A 99 -10.53 -3.53 -11.60
C SER A 99 -9.44 -4.58 -11.83
N ARG A 100 -9.65 -5.52 -12.76
CA ARG A 100 -8.71 -6.59 -13.13
C ARG A 100 -7.71 -6.22 -14.23
N GLY A 101 -7.97 -5.15 -15.00
CA GLY A 101 -7.15 -4.78 -16.17
C GLY A 101 -6.12 -3.67 -15.90
N TYR A 102 -6.21 -2.99 -14.75
CA TYR A 102 -5.32 -1.89 -14.43
C TYR A 102 -4.04 -2.37 -13.73
N ASN A 103 -2.88 -1.95 -14.24
CA ASN A 103 -1.61 -2.24 -13.60
C ASN A 103 -1.37 -1.28 -12.44
N VAL A 104 -1.53 -1.77 -11.21
CA VAL A 104 -1.22 -1.01 -9.99
C VAL A 104 0.18 -1.39 -9.50
N ALA A 105 1.11 -0.45 -9.60
CA ALA A 105 2.45 -0.54 -9.03
C ALA A 105 2.52 0.29 -7.74
N VAL A 106 3.74 0.58 -7.28
CA VAL A 106 3.97 1.35 -6.06
C VAL A 106 3.54 2.80 -6.20
N ALA A 107 3.66 3.38 -7.40
CA ALA A 107 3.31 4.76 -7.67
C ALA A 107 1.81 5.01 -7.49
N GLU A 108 0.98 4.12 -8.03
CA GLU A 108 -0.48 4.19 -7.94
C GLU A 108 -0.96 4.07 -6.49
N LEU A 109 -0.39 3.14 -5.72
CA LEU A 109 -0.65 3.03 -4.28
C LEU A 109 -0.21 4.28 -3.51
N ALA A 110 0.88 4.92 -3.95
CA ALA A 110 1.35 6.17 -3.36
C ALA A 110 0.51 7.41 -3.75
N GLY A 111 -0.53 7.24 -4.57
CA GLY A 111 -1.43 8.30 -5.03
C GLY A 111 -1.05 8.93 -6.37
N MET A 112 -0.12 8.33 -7.12
CA MET A 112 0.31 8.78 -8.45
C MET A 112 -0.25 7.83 -9.52
N MET A 113 -1.42 8.17 -10.05
CA MET A 113 -2.07 7.35 -11.09
C MET A 113 -1.56 7.73 -12.48
N LEU A 114 -0.94 6.78 -13.18
CA LEU A 114 -0.61 6.93 -14.60
C LEU A 114 -1.84 6.61 -15.46
N VAL A 115 -2.39 7.59 -16.17
CA VAL A 115 -3.52 7.41 -17.10
C VAL A 115 -3.07 7.59 -18.54
N ALA A 116 -3.51 6.69 -19.43
CA ALA A 116 -3.09 6.70 -20.84
C ALA A 116 -3.88 7.71 -21.70
N ASP A 117 -5.13 7.98 -21.36
CA ASP A 117 -6.02 8.87 -22.12
C ASP A 117 -7.08 9.55 -21.22
N GLU A 118 -7.77 10.53 -21.80
CA GLU A 118 -8.80 11.31 -21.13
C GLU A 118 -10.02 10.46 -20.72
N ALA A 119 -10.42 9.50 -21.56
CA ALA A 119 -11.57 8.63 -21.27
C ALA A 119 -11.32 7.77 -20.02
N THR A 120 -10.11 7.23 -19.88
CA THR A 120 -9.65 6.47 -18.71
C THR A 120 -9.60 7.35 -17.47
N CYS A 121 -9.12 8.59 -17.61
CA CYS A 121 -9.14 9.57 -16.52
C CYS A 121 -10.59 9.89 -16.07
N ALA A 122 -11.50 10.10 -17.02
CA ALA A 122 -12.92 10.35 -16.73
C ALA A 122 -13.58 9.15 -16.03
N ALA A 123 -13.28 7.93 -16.45
CA ALA A 123 -13.79 6.71 -15.82
C ALA A 123 -13.25 6.53 -14.38
N LEU A 124 -11.97 6.80 -14.12
CA LEU A 124 -11.39 6.73 -12.77
C LEU A 124 -11.92 7.80 -11.82
N ARG A 125 -12.42 8.93 -12.34
CA ARG A 125 -13.07 9.99 -11.57
C ARG A 125 -14.46 9.62 -11.07
N GLN A 126 -15.09 8.59 -11.64
CA GLN A 126 -16.37 8.10 -11.13
C GLN A 126 -16.21 7.61 -9.69
N GLU A 127 -17.23 7.86 -8.86
CA GLU A 127 -17.19 7.52 -7.45
C GLU A 127 -16.90 6.03 -7.24
N GLY A 128 -15.93 5.72 -6.37
CA GLY A 128 -15.54 4.35 -6.06
C GLY A 128 -14.67 3.65 -7.11
N ALA A 129 -14.54 4.15 -8.33
CA ALA A 129 -13.79 3.49 -9.40
C ALA A 129 -12.30 3.33 -9.05
N LEU A 130 -11.66 4.41 -8.58
CA LEU A 130 -10.25 4.36 -8.15
C LEU A 130 -10.04 3.41 -6.96
N ALA A 131 -10.93 3.45 -5.97
CA ALA A 131 -10.85 2.56 -4.82
C ALA A 131 -11.00 1.09 -5.24
N ALA A 132 -11.90 0.78 -6.17
CA ALA A 132 -12.09 -0.58 -6.69
C ALA A 132 -10.84 -1.11 -7.44
N VAL A 133 -10.14 -0.24 -8.16
CA VAL A 133 -8.87 -0.58 -8.81
C VAL A 133 -7.79 -0.91 -7.77
N LEU A 134 -7.59 -0.02 -6.79
CA LEU A 134 -6.58 -0.23 -5.75
C LEU A 134 -6.87 -1.45 -4.88
N MET A 135 -8.13 -1.66 -4.50
CA MET A 135 -8.58 -2.81 -3.71
C MET A 135 -8.31 -4.16 -4.37
N ASN A 136 -8.17 -4.22 -5.70
CA ASN A 136 -7.82 -5.46 -6.39
C ASN A 136 -6.39 -5.94 -6.08
N GLU A 137 -5.52 -5.06 -5.58
CA GLU A 137 -4.17 -5.43 -5.11
C GLU A 137 -4.13 -5.91 -3.66
N ARG A 138 -5.23 -5.73 -2.91
CA ARG A 138 -5.31 -6.14 -1.51
C ARG A 138 -5.08 -7.65 -1.39
N LEU A 139 -4.40 -8.05 -0.33
CA LEU A 139 -4.29 -9.46 0.02
C LEU A 139 -5.68 -10.06 0.28
N PRO A 140 -5.90 -11.34 -0.06
CA PRO A 140 -7.04 -12.08 0.45
C PRO A 140 -7.08 -12.04 1.99
N ASP A 141 -8.27 -11.95 2.57
CA ASP A 141 -8.42 -11.78 4.02
C ASP A 141 -7.74 -12.89 4.84
N ALA A 142 -7.69 -14.12 4.32
CA ALA A 142 -7.00 -15.24 4.96
C ALA A 142 -5.48 -15.03 5.04
N GLU A 143 -4.84 -14.60 3.94
CA GLU A 143 -3.40 -14.32 3.90
C GLU A 143 -3.05 -13.10 4.77
N LEU A 144 -3.93 -12.10 4.80
CA LEU A 144 -3.78 -10.93 5.66
C LEU A 144 -3.87 -11.31 7.15
N ALA A 145 -4.84 -12.14 7.51
CA ALA A 145 -4.99 -12.63 8.88
C ALA A 145 -3.78 -13.44 9.34
N GLU A 146 -3.22 -14.27 8.45
CA GLU A 146 -2.00 -15.03 8.72
C GLU A 146 -0.79 -14.10 8.92
N LEU A 147 -0.61 -13.09 8.06
CA LEU A 147 0.42 -12.07 8.23
C LEU A 147 0.27 -11.33 9.58
N TYR A 148 -0.95 -10.95 9.95
CA TYR A 148 -1.20 -10.26 11.21
C TYR A 148 -0.93 -11.17 12.42
N SER A 149 -1.30 -12.46 12.35
CA SER A 149 -0.98 -13.41 13.40
C SER A 149 0.54 -13.58 13.58
N LEU A 150 1.29 -13.68 12.49
CA LEU A 150 2.75 -13.80 12.52
C LEU A 150 3.41 -12.57 13.13
N LEU A 151 2.93 -11.36 12.79
CA LEU A 151 3.46 -10.11 13.33
C LEU A 151 3.11 -9.94 14.81
N ALA A 152 1.89 -10.27 15.22
CA ALA A 152 1.47 -10.19 16.62
C ALA A 152 2.36 -11.08 17.52
N ASN A 153 2.71 -12.29 17.06
CA ASN A 153 3.55 -13.23 17.81
C ASN A 153 5.04 -12.86 17.86
N ARG A 154 5.47 -11.87 17.08
CA ARG A 154 6.85 -11.34 17.03
C ARG A 154 7.00 -9.98 17.74
N SER A 155 5.94 -9.54 18.43
CA SER A 155 5.88 -8.24 19.14
C SER A 155 6.58 -8.29 20.48
#